data_AF-A0AAV7CH41-F1
#
_entry.id   AF-A0AAV7CH41-F1
#
_cell.length_a   1.000
_cell.length_b   1.000
_cell.length_c   1.000
_cell.angle_alpha   90.00
_cell.angle_beta   90.00
_cell.angle_gamma   90.00
#
_symmetry.space_group_name_H-M   'P 1'
#
loop_
_entity.id
_entity.type
_entity.pdbx_description
1 polymer ?
#
loop_
_entity_poly.entity_id
_entity_poly.type
_entity_poly.pdbx_seq_one_letter_code
_entity_poly.pdbx_strand_id
1 'polypeptide(L)'
;MGWRRGRMYKETQPHTGCSCTSPGTHLMLLAGSQFYYILYLFIILTGSLTNPAATLAGMLDLGGGSTQITFYPYEKTTFTGAPAGYITNFQLFNRTFHLYSHSYLGLGLMSARLQIMGGTEGKPLGSGGVLVTPCITPGFVTEFIHAGITYKVKGQSDVKSLYQSCSDSVAKMLSGKVNRANEASTLNFYAFSYYFDRAEDSHLIGM
;
A
#
# COMPACT_ATOMS: atom_id res chain seq x y z
N MET A 1 -34.05 -6.81 8.33
CA MET A 1 -33.03 -6.06 9.10
C MET A 1 -32.31 -5.13 8.13
N GLY A 2 -32.56 -3.83 8.20
CA GLY A 2 -32.07 -2.85 7.23
C GLY A 2 -30.70 -2.30 7.63
N TRP A 3 -29.71 -2.45 6.75
CA TRP A 3 -28.41 -1.79 6.89
C TRP A 3 -28.57 -0.29 6.63
N ARG A 4 -28.41 0.54 7.67
CA ARG A 4 -28.26 2.00 7.48
C ARG A 4 -26.83 2.29 7.05
N ARG A 5 -26.66 2.88 5.87
CA ARG A 5 -25.38 3.46 5.43
C ARG A 5 -24.95 4.55 6.42
N GLY A 6 -23.84 4.34 7.12
CA GLY A 6 -23.18 5.39 7.90
C GLY A 6 -22.76 6.53 6.97
N ARG A 7 -22.97 7.77 7.43
CA ARG A 7 -22.55 8.99 6.72
C ARG A 7 -21.01 9.06 6.75
N MET A 8 -20.34 8.91 5.62
CA MET A 8 -18.94 9.31 5.49
C MET A 8 -18.87 10.85 5.54
N TYR A 9 -18.19 11.40 6.54
CA TYR A 9 -17.86 12.82 6.59
C TYR A 9 -16.68 13.08 5.65
N LYS A 10 -16.81 14.13 4.83
CA LYS A 10 -15.80 14.57 3.86
C LYS A 10 -14.68 15.29 4.62
N GLU A 11 -13.44 14.89 4.40
CA GLU A 11 -12.26 15.46 5.05
C GLU A 11 -11.90 16.81 4.41
N THR A 12 -11.79 17.84 5.23
CA THR A 12 -11.20 19.14 4.86
C THR A 12 -9.98 19.36 5.76
N GLN A 13 -8.79 19.35 5.14
CA GLN A 13 -7.46 19.73 5.64
C GLN A 13 -6.56 18.61 6.22
N PRO A 14 -5.24 18.64 5.97
CA PRO A 14 -4.35 17.50 6.14
C PRO A 14 -3.35 17.71 7.28
N HIS A 15 -3.62 17.28 8.52
CA HIS A 15 -2.56 17.09 9.52
C HIS A 15 -2.94 16.05 10.59
N THR A 16 -1.98 15.14 10.84
CA THR A 16 -1.86 14.18 11.96
C THR A 16 -2.94 13.10 12.11
N GLY A 17 -2.49 11.83 12.01
CA GLY A 17 -3.28 10.59 12.04
C GLY A 17 -4.59 10.63 12.82
N CYS A 18 -5.70 10.39 12.13
CA CYS A 18 -7.00 10.22 12.75
C CYS A 18 -7.08 8.86 13.48
N SER A 19 -7.27 8.91 14.80
CA SER A 19 -8.01 7.87 15.53
C SER A 19 -9.48 8.31 15.54
N CYS A 20 -10.29 7.77 14.63
CA CYS A 20 -11.72 8.03 14.64
C CYS A 20 -12.39 7.14 15.70
N THR A 21 -12.54 7.65 16.92
CA THR A 21 -13.39 7.02 17.93
C THR A 21 -14.79 7.62 17.84
N SER A 22 -15.78 6.83 17.40
CA SER A 22 -17.18 7.21 17.52
C SER A 22 -17.64 6.90 18.96
N PRO A 23 -18.17 7.87 19.73
CA PRO A 23 -18.64 7.59 21.09
C PRO A 23 -19.73 6.50 21.06
N GLY A 24 -19.46 5.36 21.70
CA GLY A 24 -20.39 4.24 21.78
C GLY A 24 -20.19 3.12 20.75
N THR A 25 -19.16 3.19 19.89
CA THR A 25 -18.79 2.07 19.00
C THR A 25 -17.36 1.61 19.30
N HIS A 26 -17.16 0.33 19.62
CA HIS A 26 -15.84 -0.30 19.78
C HIS A 26 -15.11 -0.51 18.44
N LEU A 27 -15.29 0.38 17.47
CA LEU A 27 -14.63 0.31 16.18
C LEU A 27 -13.39 1.22 16.22
N MET A 28 -12.21 0.61 16.24
CA MET A 28 -10.94 1.33 16.13
C MET A 28 -10.39 1.13 14.71
N LEU A 29 -10.18 2.23 13.99
CA LEU A 29 -9.47 2.22 12.71
C LEU A 29 -7.96 2.25 13.00
N LEU A 30 -7.25 1.24 12.50
CA LEU A 30 -5.79 1.21 12.57
C LEU A 30 -5.21 2.02 11.41
N ALA A 31 -4.31 2.95 11.72
CA ALA A 31 -3.52 3.63 10.70
C ALA A 31 -2.53 2.64 10.06
N GLY A 32 -2.08 2.90 8.83
CA GLY A 32 -1.11 2.03 8.13
C GLY A 32 0.23 1.87 8.88
N SER A 33 0.61 2.84 9.72
CA SER A 33 1.77 2.70 10.62
C SER A 33 1.60 1.62 11.70
N GLN A 34 0.35 1.21 11.96
CA GLN A 34 -0.03 0.20 12.95
C GLN A 34 -0.17 -1.20 12.31
N PHE A 35 0.25 -1.38 11.06
CA PHE A 35 0.17 -2.66 10.33
C PHE A 35 0.95 -3.80 11.04
N TYR A 36 1.96 -3.47 11.84
CA TYR A 36 2.71 -4.45 12.63
C TYR A 36 1.87 -5.24 13.64
N TYR A 37 0.71 -4.74 14.08
CA TYR A 37 -0.22 -5.52 14.91
C TYR A 37 -0.81 -6.72 14.15
N ILE A 38 -0.93 -6.64 12.83
CA ILE A 38 -1.42 -7.74 11.99
C ILE A 38 -0.34 -8.81 11.86
N LEU A 39 0.92 -8.41 11.65
CA LEU A 39 2.06 -9.33 11.69
C LEU A 39 2.13 -10.05 13.03
N TYR A 40 1.91 -9.34 14.13
CA TYR A 40 1.84 -9.92 15.47
C TYR A 40 0.74 -10.99 15.58
N LEU A 41 -0.50 -10.66 15.21
CA LEU A 41 -1.62 -11.61 15.28
C LEU A 41 -1.30 -12.87 14.47
N PHE A 42 -0.73 -12.68 13.29
CA PHE A 42 -0.37 -13.78 12.41
C PHE A 42 0.72 -14.66 13.01
N ILE A 43 1.79 -14.07 13.53
CA ILE A 43 2.89 -14.77 14.21
C ILE A 43 2.36 -15.65 15.37
N ILE A 44 1.33 -15.20 16.09
CA ILE A 44 0.64 -16.02 17.11
C ILE A 44 -0.14 -17.16 16.44
N LEU A 45 -0.98 -16.84 15.46
CA LEU A 45 -1.88 -17.82 14.82
C LEU A 45 -1.12 -18.94 14.12
N THR A 46 0.05 -18.64 13.54
CA THR A 46 0.90 -19.63 12.86
C THR A 46 1.83 -20.38 13.82
N GLY A 47 1.87 -20.02 15.11
CA GLY A 47 2.82 -20.59 16.06
C GLY A 47 4.29 -20.30 15.70
N SER A 48 4.56 -19.27 14.89
CA SER A 48 5.91 -18.99 14.39
C SER A 48 6.89 -18.57 15.50
N LEU A 49 6.41 -18.13 16.67
CA LEU A 49 7.26 -17.83 17.83
C LEU A 49 7.81 -19.07 18.53
N THR A 50 7.16 -20.22 18.39
CA THR A 50 7.51 -21.46 19.12
C THR A 50 8.24 -22.47 18.25
N ASN A 51 8.36 -22.22 16.93
CA ASN A 51 9.04 -23.10 15.99
C ASN A 51 10.31 -22.43 15.41
N PRO A 52 11.51 -22.84 15.86
CA PRO A 52 12.78 -22.31 15.34
C PRO A 52 13.01 -22.57 13.84
N ALA A 53 12.30 -23.52 13.24
CA ALA A 53 12.37 -23.84 11.81
C ALA A 53 11.34 -23.07 10.98
N ALA A 54 10.41 -22.33 11.59
CA ALA A 54 9.49 -21.48 10.85
C ALA A 54 10.27 -20.30 10.25
N THR A 55 10.43 -20.29 8.93
CA THR A 55 10.93 -19.11 8.21
C THR A 55 10.01 -17.94 8.57
N LEU A 56 10.55 -16.94 9.26
CA LEU A 56 9.75 -15.85 9.77
C LEU A 56 9.25 -15.02 8.60
N ALA A 57 7.95 -15.10 8.33
CA ALA A 57 7.37 -14.43 7.18
C ALA A 57 7.13 -12.95 7.49
N GLY A 58 7.45 -12.09 6.53
CA GLY A 58 6.99 -10.72 6.51
C GLY A 58 5.56 -10.61 5.98
N MET A 59 5.06 -9.38 5.97
CA MET A 59 3.76 -9.03 5.41
C MET A 59 3.87 -7.83 4.49
N LEU A 60 3.09 -7.88 3.41
CA LEU A 60 2.86 -6.80 2.47
C LEU A 60 1.36 -6.53 2.39
N ASP A 61 0.95 -5.27 2.48
CA ASP A 61 -0.44 -4.88 2.27
C ASP A 61 -0.49 -3.77 1.22
N LEU A 62 -1.19 -4.05 0.11
CA LEU A 62 -1.41 -3.08 -0.95
C LEU A 62 -2.82 -2.51 -0.80
N GLY A 63 -2.91 -1.39 -0.09
CA GLY A 63 -4.14 -0.62 0.05
C GLY A 63 -4.41 0.29 -1.15
N GLY A 64 -5.50 1.05 -1.08
CA GLY A 64 -5.84 2.05 -2.11
C GLY A 64 -4.94 3.27 -2.09
N GLY A 65 -4.65 3.79 -0.90
CA GLY A 65 -3.87 5.02 -0.69
C GLY A 65 -2.41 4.79 -0.31
N SER A 66 -2.07 3.63 0.25
CA SER A 66 -0.73 3.33 0.75
C SER A 66 -0.39 1.86 0.55
N THR A 67 0.91 1.56 0.60
CA THR A 67 1.43 0.19 0.65
C THR A 67 2.24 0.02 1.91
N GLN A 68 2.00 -1.06 2.66
CA GLN A 68 2.72 -1.39 3.88
C GLN A 68 3.66 -2.56 3.67
N ILE A 69 4.78 -2.51 4.39
CA ILE A 69 5.70 -3.62 4.57
C ILE A 69 6.02 -3.75 6.05
N THR A 70 5.90 -4.95 6.59
CA THR A 70 6.39 -5.27 7.93
C THR A 70 7.06 -6.62 7.93
N PHE A 71 8.27 -6.71 8.48
CA PHE A 71 8.94 -8.00 8.69
C PHE A 71 9.85 -7.95 9.91
N TYR A 72 10.33 -9.11 10.32
CA TYR A 72 11.30 -9.23 11.41
C TYR A 72 12.72 -9.29 10.83
N PRO A 73 13.48 -8.18 10.91
CA PRO A 73 14.86 -8.14 10.44
C PRO A 73 15.77 -9.03 11.30
N TYR A 74 16.77 -9.64 10.69
CA TYR A 74 17.80 -10.42 11.39
C TYR A 74 19.22 -9.95 11.05
N GLU A 75 19.42 -9.22 9.94
CA GLU A 75 20.69 -8.63 9.58
C GLU A 75 20.97 -7.33 10.35
N LYS A 76 22.18 -7.22 10.93
CA LYS A 76 22.65 -6.00 11.60
C LYS A 76 22.60 -4.77 10.68
N THR A 77 22.89 -4.97 9.40
CA THR A 77 22.89 -3.94 8.34
C THR A 77 21.52 -3.29 8.18
N THR A 78 20.42 -4.04 8.33
CA THR A 78 19.07 -3.48 8.29
C THR A 78 18.81 -2.57 9.47
N PHE A 79 19.21 -2.96 10.68
CA PHE A 79 19.03 -2.10 11.86
C PHE A 79 19.80 -0.79 11.76
N THR A 80 21.02 -0.81 11.21
CA THR A 80 21.85 0.39 11.05
C THR A 80 21.50 1.20 9.80
N GLY A 81 20.96 0.56 8.76
CA GLY A 81 20.69 1.17 7.46
C GLY A 81 19.23 1.59 7.25
N ALA A 82 18.31 1.16 8.12
CA ALA A 82 16.91 1.55 8.05
C ALA A 82 16.76 3.06 8.31
N PRO A 83 15.90 3.76 7.55
CA PRO A 83 15.57 5.16 7.83
C PRO A 83 14.98 5.34 9.23
N ALA A 84 15.09 6.56 9.77
CA ALA A 84 14.51 6.89 11.07
C ALA A 84 13.00 6.57 11.10
N GLY A 85 12.57 5.87 12.15
CA GLY A 85 11.17 5.48 12.35
C GLY A 85 10.72 4.22 11.58
N TYR A 86 11.60 3.58 10.81
CA TYR A 86 11.26 2.32 10.13
C TYR A 86 11.44 1.11 11.04
N ILE A 87 12.29 1.20 12.07
CA ILE A 87 12.37 0.19 13.11
C ILE A 87 11.37 0.53 14.21
N THR A 88 10.37 -0.34 14.37
CA THR A 88 9.36 -0.25 15.43
C THR A 88 9.69 -1.26 16.52
N ASN A 89 9.77 -0.78 17.76
CA ASN A 89 9.97 -1.62 18.94
C ASN A 89 8.61 -1.96 19.54
N PHE A 90 8.36 -3.25 19.74
CA PHE A 90 7.11 -3.74 20.29
C PHE A 90 7.39 -4.72 21.43
N GLN A 91 6.81 -4.50 22.60
CA GLN A 91 7.02 -5.36 23.77
C GLN A 91 5.84 -6.30 23.99
N LEU A 92 6.13 -7.59 24.16
CA LEU A 92 5.14 -8.64 24.31
C LEU A 92 5.69 -9.78 25.18
N PHE A 93 4.91 -10.24 26.17
CA PHE A 93 5.28 -11.34 27.08
C PHE A 93 6.70 -11.17 27.66
N ASN A 94 7.04 -9.96 28.12
CA ASN A 94 8.38 -9.57 28.60
C ASN A 94 9.52 -9.73 27.58
N ARG A 95 9.22 -9.83 26.28
CA ARG A 95 10.19 -9.81 25.19
C ARG A 95 9.98 -8.57 24.34
N THR A 96 11.06 -7.94 23.93
CA THR A 96 11.02 -6.84 22.96
C THR A 96 11.31 -7.39 21.58
N PHE A 97 10.40 -7.13 20.65
CA PHE A 97 10.54 -7.41 19.23
C PHE A 97 10.92 -6.13 18.51
N HIS A 98 11.86 -6.27 17.57
CA HIS A 98 12.27 -5.18 16.69
C HIS A 98 11.79 -5.53 15.29
N LEU A 99 10.88 -4.74 14.76
CA LEU A 99 10.27 -4.98 13.45
C LEU A 99 10.68 -3.87 12.50
N TYR A 100 11.05 -4.23 11.28
CA TYR A 100 11.03 -3.27 10.18
C TYR A 100 9.58 -3.10 9.79
N SER A 101 9.05 -1.88 9.89
CA SER A 101 7.66 -1.57 9.57
C SER A 101 7.57 -0.19 8.94
N HIS A 102 7.01 -0.11 7.73
CA HIS A 102 6.76 1.17 7.10
C HIS A 102 5.51 1.16 6.23
N SER A 103 4.84 2.32 6.18
CA SER A 103 3.68 2.58 5.34
C SER A 103 4.02 3.67 4.33
N TYR A 104 4.17 3.29 3.07
CA TYR A 104 4.42 4.21 1.96
C TYR A 104 3.11 4.88 1.50
N LEU A 105 2.81 6.05 2.06
CA LEU A 105 1.66 6.84 1.66
C LEU A 105 1.77 7.33 0.22
N GLY A 106 0.65 7.33 -0.50
CA GLY A 106 0.58 7.64 -1.93
C GLY A 106 1.01 6.49 -2.83
N LEU A 107 1.61 5.42 -2.29
CA LEU A 107 2.03 4.25 -3.07
C LEU A 107 1.03 3.08 -3.01
N GLY A 108 -0.20 3.32 -2.54
CA GLY A 108 -1.29 2.36 -2.72
C GLY A 108 -1.74 2.27 -4.18
N LEU A 109 -2.47 1.22 -4.54
CA LEU A 109 -2.80 0.91 -5.94
C LEU A 109 -3.45 2.09 -6.67
N MET A 110 -4.44 2.75 -6.05
CA MET A 110 -5.21 3.82 -6.70
C MET A 110 -4.44 5.14 -6.71
N SER A 111 -3.80 5.52 -5.59
CA SER A 111 -2.96 6.73 -5.54
C SER A 111 -1.74 6.64 -6.46
N ALA A 112 -1.12 5.45 -6.58
CA ALA A 112 0.00 5.22 -7.48
C ALA A 112 -0.43 5.33 -8.95
N ARG A 113 -1.56 4.72 -9.33
CA ARG A 113 -2.14 4.87 -10.67
C ARG A 113 -2.35 6.33 -11.03
N LEU A 114 -2.94 7.12 -10.12
CA LEU A 114 -3.14 8.56 -10.37
C LEU A 114 -1.82 9.29 -10.66
N GLN A 115 -0.77 9.03 -9.85
CA GLN A 115 0.54 9.63 -10.05
C GLN A 115 1.21 9.20 -11.37
N ILE A 116 1.09 7.93 -11.76
CA ILE A 116 1.60 7.42 -13.04
C ILE A 116 0.92 8.12 -14.23
N MET A 117 -0.36 8.47 -14.08
CA MET A 117 -1.12 9.23 -15.08
C MET A 117 -0.83 10.74 -15.04
N GLY A 118 0.02 11.21 -14.11
CA GLY A 118 0.36 12.63 -13.94
C GLY A 118 -0.64 13.43 -13.11
N GLY A 119 -1.62 12.77 -12.48
CA GLY A 119 -2.57 13.41 -11.59
C GLY A 119 -2.00 13.66 -10.19
N THR A 120 -2.67 14.53 -9.43
CA THR A 120 -2.38 14.77 -8.00
C THR A 120 -3.63 14.48 -7.19
N GLU A 121 -3.47 13.70 -6.12
CA GLU A 121 -4.57 13.31 -5.24
C GLU A 121 -5.26 14.55 -4.63
N GLY A 122 -6.60 14.52 -4.58
CA GLY A 122 -7.42 15.63 -4.09
C GLY A 122 -7.45 16.86 -5.00
N LYS A 123 -6.76 16.86 -6.16
CA LYS A 123 -6.76 17.98 -7.11
C LYS A 123 -7.49 17.61 -8.40
N PRO A 124 -8.65 18.24 -8.69
CA PRO A 124 -9.31 18.11 -9.98
C PRO A 124 -8.47 18.71 -11.10
N LEU A 125 -8.72 18.26 -12.33
CA LEU A 125 -8.15 18.89 -13.51
C LEU A 125 -8.90 20.20 -13.83
N GLY A 126 -8.23 21.16 -14.45
CA GLY A 126 -8.88 22.34 -15.01
C GLY A 126 -9.86 21.96 -16.15
N SER A 127 -10.69 22.91 -16.58
CA SER A 127 -11.68 22.70 -17.65
C SER A 127 -11.05 22.09 -18.90
N GLY A 128 -11.56 20.93 -19.33
CA GLY A 128 -11.05 20.19 -20.49
C GLY A 128 -9.75 19.41 -20.26
N GLY A 129 -9.24 19.36 -19.02
CA GLY A 129 -8.03 18.62 -18.69
C GLY A 129 -8.20 17.11 -18.90
N VAL A 130 -7.14 16.48 -19.44
CA VAL A 130 -7.06 15.04 -19.69
C VAL A 130 -5.69 14.56 -19.23
N LEU A 131 -5.67 13.51 -18.41
CA LEU A 131 -4.43 12.82 -18.08
C LEU A 131 -4.02 11.90 -19.23
N VAL A 132 -2.75 11.89 -19.57
CA VAL A 132 -2.21 11.04 -20.64
C VAL A 132 -1.25 10.04 -20.02
N THR A 133 -1.40 8.76 -20.34
CA THR A 133 -0.58 7.69 -19.77
C THR A 133 -0.18 6.65 -20.80
N PRO A 134 1.03 6.08 -20.72
CA PRO A 134 1.43 4.92 -21.51
C PRO A 134 0.88 3.60 -20.96
N CYS A 135 0.16 3.60 -19.84
CA CYS A 135 -0.39 2.39 -19.22
C CYS A 135 -1.79 1.99 -19.72
N ILE A 136 -2.31 2.69 -20.74
CA ILE A 136 -3.62 2.43 -21.33
C ILE A 136 -3.44 2.34 -22.85
N THR A 137 -4.23 1.49 -23.50
CA THR A 137 -4.21 1.29 -24.95
C THR A 137 -4.19 2.63 -25.71
N PRO A 138 -3.30 2.82 -26.68
CA PRO A 138 -3.19 4.07 -27.44
C PRO A 138 -4.53 4.55 -28.00
N GLY A 139 -4.85 5.83 -27.78
CA GLY A 139 -6.10 6.44 -28.27
C GLY A 139 -7.36 6.09 -27.47
N PHE A 140 -7.34 5.06 -26.62
CA PHE A 140 -8.46 4.74 -25.74
C PHE A 140 -8.65 5.83 -24.69
N VAL A 141 -9.91 6.19 -24.43
CA VAL A 141 -10.30 7.22 -23.47
C VAL A 141 -11.22 6.58 -22.44
N THR A 142 -10.92 6.78 -21.16
CA THR A 142 -11.70 6.25 -20.05
C THR A 142 -11.77 7.26 -18.91
N GLU A 143 -12.67 7.00 -17.97
CA GLU A 143 -12.71 7.69 -16.69
C GLU A 143 -11.98 6.89 -15.63
N PHE A 144 -11.32 7.60 -14.71
CA PHE A 144 -10.71 7.03 -13.51
C PHE A 144 -11.20 7.83 -12.30
N ILE A 145 -11.74 7.14 -11.29
CA ILE A 145 -12.27 7.77 -10.09
C ILE A 145 -11.35 7.49 -8.92
N HIS A 146 -10.90 8.54 -8.24
CA HIS A 146 -10.11 8.42 -7.02
C HIS A 146 -10.31 9.64 -6.12
N ALA A 147 -10.36 9.42 -4.81
CA ALA A 147 -10.66 10.46 -3.81
C ALA A 147 -11.93 11.29 -4.12
N GLY A 148 -12.94 10.66 -4.73
CA GLY A 148 -14.20 11.32 -5.11
C GLY A 148 -14.09 12.26 -6.31
N ILE A 149 -12.97 12.24 -7.04
CA ILE A 149 -12.72 13.05 -8.24
C ILE A 149 -12.70 12.12 -9.45
N THR A 150 -13.41 12.49 -10.51
CA THR A 150 -13.38 11.82 -11.81
C THR A 150 -12.34 12.48 -12.71
N TYR A 151 -11.38 11.69 -13.16
CA TYR A 151 -10.32 12.09 -14.08
C TYR A 151 -10.61 11.50 -15.46
N LYS A 152 -10.61 12.33 -16.50
CA LYS A 152 -10.58 11.84 -17.87
C LYS A 152 -9.15 11.44 -18.21
N VAL A 153 -8.97 10.21 -18.68
CA VAL A 153 -7.67 9.63 -18.98
C VAL A 153 -7.63 9.14 -20.42
N LYS A 154 -6.53 9.37 -21.11
CA LYS A 154 -6.29 8.92 -22.48
C LYS A 154 -4.97 8.12 -22.58
N GLY A 155 -4.99 7.03 -23.33
CA GLY A 155 -3.79 6.28 -23.69
C GLY A 155 -2.89 7.08 -24.65
N GLN A 156 -1.60 7.11 -24.36
CA GLN A 156 -0.59 7.79 -25.18
C GLN A 156 -0.51 7.17 -26.59
N SER A 157 -0.52 8.02 -27.63
CA SER A 157 -0.62 7.57 -29.03
C SER A 157 0.65 6.88 -29.55
N ASP A 158 1.83 7.37 -29.19
CA ASP A 158 3.11 6.98 -29.82
C ASP A 158 3.91 5.98 -28.98
N VAL A 159 3.23 4.93 -28.49
CA VAL A 159 3.84 3.91 -27.63
C VAL A 159 4.24 2.68 -28.46
N LYS A 160 5.55 2.42 -28.56
CA LYS A 160 6.09 1.23 -29.28
C LYS A 160 5.76 -0.08 -28.57
N SER A 161 5.80 -0.10 -27.24
CA SER A 161 5.46 -1.24 -26.39
C SER A 161 4.71 -0.75 -25.16
N LEU A 162 3.43 -1.13 -25.05
CA LEU A 162 2.55 -0.70 -23.97
C LEU A 162 3.12 -1.07 -22.60
N TYR A 163 3.55 -2.34 -22.48
CA TYR A 163 4.13 -2.85 -21.24
C TYR A 163 5.40 -2.09 -20.86
N GLN A 164 6.35 -1.93 -21.79
CA GLN A 164 7.63 -1.30 -21.49
C GLN A 164 7.44 0.17 -21.08
N SER A 165 6.67 0.94 -21.86
CA SER A 165 6.46 2.36 -21.57
C SER A 165 5.66 2.59 -20.28
N CYS A 166 4.73 1.68 -19.95
CA CYS A 166 4.07 1.69 -18.64
C CYS A 166 5.04 1.37 -17.51
N SER A 167 5.83 0.29 -17.65
CA SER A 167 6.83 -0.14 -16.67
C SER A 167 7.87 0.96 -16.39
N ASP A 168 8.36 1.65 -17.43
CA ASP A 168 9.29 2.77 -17.29
C ASP A 168 8.65 3.94 -16.50
N SER A 169 7.37 4.21 -16.75
CA SER A 169 6.62 5.24 -16.02
C SER A 169 6.41 4.88 -14.56
N VAL A 170 6.13 3.61 -14.27
CA VAL A 170 6.03 3.07 -12.91
C VAL A 170 7.39 3.18 -12.21
N ALA A 171 8.48 2.74 -12.86
CA ALA A 171 9.83 2.81 -12.31
C ALA A 171 10.25 4.26 -12.00
N LYS A 172 9.97 5.19 -12.92
CA LYS A 172 10.17 6.62 -12.68
C LYS A 172 9.36 7.14 -11.50
N MET A 173 8.09 6.71 -11.36
CA MET A 173 7.24 7.11 -10.25
C MET A 173 7.77 6.60 -8.90
N LEU A 174 8.32 5.38 -8.85
CA LEU A 174 8.87 4.75 -7.65
C LEU A 174 10.29 5.21 -7.28
N SER A 175 11.03 5.76 -8.25
CA SER A 175 12.43 6.15 -8.07
C SER A 175 12.61 7.08 -6.86
N GLY A 176 13.45 6.65 -5.91
CA GLY A 176 13.76 7.40 -4.68
C GLY A 176 12.66 7.44 -3.62
N LYS A 177 11.49 6.79 -3.85
CA LYS A 177 10.37 6.80 -2.89
C LYS A 177 10.31 5.59 -1.97
N VAL A 178 11.05 4.52 -2.29
CA VAL A 178 11.02 3.24 -1.56
C VAL A 178 12.40 2.92 -1.01
N ASN A 179 12.48 2.62 0.28
CA ASN A 179 13.70 2.12 0.89
C ASN A 179 13.87 0.63 0.57
N ARG A 180 15.08 0.24 0.15
CA ARG A 180 15.42 -1.15 -0.13
C ARG A 180 16.12 -1.76 1.10
N ALA A 181 15.41 -2.60 1.84
CA ALA A 181 16.04 -3.49 2.82
C ALA A 181 16.48 -4.76 2.11
N ASN A 182 17.80 -5.00 2.00
CA ASN A 182 18.35 -6.10 1.18
C ASN A 182 17.83 -7.47 1.62
N GLU A 183 17.77 -7.73 2.93
CA GLU A 183 17.26 -8.99 3.48
C GLU A 183 15.77 -9.24 3.18
N ALA A 184 14.98 -8.21 2.83
CA ALA A 184 13.59 -8.42 2.45
C ALA A 184 13.46 -9.29 1.18
N SER A 185 14.51 -9.39 0.36
CA SER A 185 14.50 -10.27 -0.82
C SER A 185 14.68 -11.76 -0.51
N THR A 186 15.15 -12.11 0.70
CA THR A 186 15.41 -13.49 1.13
C THR A 186 14.31 -14.05 2.04
N LEU A 187 13.36 -13.21 2.44
CA LEU A 187 12.25 -13.56 3.31
C LEU A 187 11.01 -13.99 2.52
N ASN A 188 10.21 -14.86 3.11
CA ASN A 188 8.87 -15.15 2.62
C ASN A 188 7.90 -14.05 3.08
N PHE A 189 6.94 -13.67 2.23
CA PHE A 189 5.94 -12.66 2.57
C PHE A 189 4.52 -13.18 2.36
N TYR A 190 3.64 -12.82 3.29
CA TYR A 190 2.20 -12.87 3.07
C TYR A 190 1.73 -11.55 2.48
N ALA A 191 1.02 -11.60 1.37
CA ALA A 191 0.55 -10.42 0.66
C ALA A 191 -0.98 -10.32 0.77
N PHE A 192 -1.48 -9.13 1.14
CA PHE A 192 -2.88 -8.88 1.45
C PHE A 192 -3.50 -7.82 0.53
N SER A 193 -4.82 -7.68 0.65
CA SER A 193 -5.63 -6.65 -0.03
C SER A 193 -5.47 -6.73 -1.55
N TYR A 194 -5.13 -5.63 -2.23
CA TYR A 194 -5.07 -5.63 -3.68
C TYR A 194 -4.01 -6.56 -4.28
N TYR A 195 -3.04 -7.06 -3.51
CA TYR A 195 -2.20 -8.16 -4.00
C TYR A 195 -3.03 -9.41 -4.29
N PHE A 196 -3.92 -9.78 -3.38
CA PHE A 196 -4.85 -10.89 -3.54
C PHE A 196 -5.84 -10.60 -4.68
N ASP A 197 -6.52 -9.46 -4.63
CA ASP A 197 -7.54 -9.12 -5.64
C ASP A 197 -6.96 -9.10 -7.07
N ARG A 198 -5.72 -8.59 -7.27
CA ARG A 198 -5.10 -8.59 -8.61
C ARG A 198 -4.67 -9.97 -9.06
N ALA A 199 -4.23 -10.83 -8.15
CA ALA A 199 -3.91 -12.20 -8.47
C ALA A 199 -5.17 -12.98 -8.86
N GLU A 200 -6.27 -12.78 -8.14
CA GLU A 200 -7.58 -13.38 -8.43
C GLU A 200 -8.16 -12.88 -9.76
N ASP A 201 -8.23 -11.56 -9.96
CA ASP A 201 -8.73 -10.94 -11.20
C ASP A 201 -7.96 -11.38 -12.44
N SER A 202 -6.66 -11.69 -12.28
CA SER A 202 -5.79 -12.15 -13.36
C SER A 202 -5.76 -13.67 -13.49
N HIS A 203 -6.57 -14.39 -12.71
CA HIS A 203 -6.64 -15.85 -12.66
C HIS A 203 -5.30 -16.55 -12.38
N LEU A 204 -4.40 -15.87 -11.65
CA LEU A 204 -3.12 -16.45 -11.21
C LEU A 204 -3.31 -17.37 -10.00
N ILE A 205 -4.35 -17.11 -9.22
CA ILE A 205 -4.81 -17.96 -8.14
C ILE A 205 -6.27 -18.34 -8.43
N GLY A 206 -6.58 -19.62 -8.21
CA GLY A 206 -7.93 -20.14 -8.38
C GLY A 206 -8.63 -20.19 -7.02
N MET A 207 -9.89 -19.75 -7.00
CA MET A 207 -10.88 -20.20 -6.03
C MET A 207 -11.91 -21.06 -6.75
#